data_AF-A0A1Q8JUH1-F1
#
_entry.id   AF-A0A1Q8JUH1-F1
#
_cell.length_a   1.000
_cell.length_b   1.000
_cell.length_c   1.000
_cell.angle_alpha   90.00
_cell.angle_beta   90.00
_cell.angle_gamma   90.00
#
_symmetry.space_group_name_H-M   'P 1'
#
loop_
_entity.id
_entity.type
_entity.pdbx_description
1 polymer ?
#
loop_
_entity_poly.entity_id
_entity_poly.type
_entity_poly.pdbx_seq_one_letter_code
_entity_poly.pdbx_strand_id
1 'polypeptide(L)'
;MFLPAPGTPLPWLWASLIGIGVGAGFPLGLTVIAWRTPTPARSAAVSGFGLGIGYFAAGIGPLVMGLLIDLGGFPPAIVLLVAAAGLQAAAVWRIGDRRE
;
A
#
# COMPACT_ATOMS: atom_id res chain seq x y z
N MET A 1 26.03 6.53 1.55
CA MET A 1 25.69 7.95 1.73
C MET A 1 24.18 8.10 1.53
N PHE A 2 23.38 7.85 2.57
CA PHE A 2 21.90 7.93 2.54
C PHE A 2 21.37 9.07 3.42
N LEU A 3 22.25 9.97 3.89
CA LEU A 3 21.81 11.12 4.67
C LEU A 3 21.23 12.16 3.71
N PRO A 4 20.00 12.64 3.94
CA PRO A 4 19.46 13.75 3.17
C PRO A 4 20.39 14.95 3.26
N ALA A 5 20.40 15.79 2.21
CA ALA A 5 21.21 17.00 2.20
C ALA A 5 20.99 17.78 3.51
N PRO A 6 22.06 18.16 4.23
CA PRO A 6 21.93 18.82 5.51
C PRO A 6 21.09 20.10 5.35
N GLY A 7 19.95 20.17 6.05
CA GLY A 7 19.11 21.37 6.09
C GLY A 7 17.63 21.21 5.72
N THR A 8 17.14 20.03 5.29
CA THR A 8 15.70 19.85 5.01
C THR A 8 15.08 18.69 5.82
N PRO A 9 14.01 18.91 6.61
CA PRO A 9 13.35 17.84 7.38
C PRO A 9 12.40 16.98 6.52
N LEU A 10 12.10 17.41 5.29
CA LEU A 10 11.17 16.73 4.36
C LEU A 10 11.46 15.24 4.16
N PRO A 11 12.73 14.79 3.99
CA PRO A 11 13.04 13.37 3.80
C PRO A 11 12.80 12.50 5.04
N TRP A 12 12.70 13.08 6.24
CA TRP A 12 12.31 12.35 7.43
C TRP A 12 10.80 12.29 7.59
N LEU A 13 10.10 13.37 7.23
CA LEU A 13 8.64 13.44 7.26
C LEU A 13 8.01 12.37 6.35
N TRP A 14 8.37 12.35 5.07
CA TRP A 14 7.75 11.41 4.13
C TRP A 14 8.08 9.93 4.45
N ALA A 15 9.25 9.65 5.03
CA ALA A 15 9.73 8.31 5.36
C ALA A 15 9.00 7.81 6.59
N SER A 16 8.77 8.70 7.56
CA SER A 16 7.93 8.42 8.73
C SER A 16 6.48 8.15 8.32
N LEU A 17 5.92 8.98 7.43
CA LEU A 17 4.56 8.79 6.92
C LEU A 17 4.39 7.46 6.17
N ILE A 18 5.34 7.13 5.29
CA ILE A 18 5.36 5.84 4.58
C ILE A 18 5.53 4.69 5.59
N GLY A 19 6.46 4.81 6.53
CA GLY A 19 6.70 3.78 7.55
C GLY A 19 5.47 3.49 8.40
N ILE A 20 4.77 4.53 8.86
CA ILE A 20 3.51 4.39 9.60
C ILE A 20 2.42 3.78 8.72
N GLY A 21 2.22 4.31 7.51
CA GLY A 21 1.15 3.86 6.63
C GLY A 21 1.32 2.42 6.17
N VAL A 22 2.51 2.07 5.66
CA VAL A 22 2.84 0.72 5.20
C VAL A 22 2.88 -0.25 6.39
N GLY A 23 3.49 0.16 7.51
CA GLY A 23 3.63 -0.68 8.70
C GLY A 23 2.29 -1.02 9.36
N ALA A 24 1.37 -0.05 9.45
CA ALA A 24 0.05 -0.29 10.03
C ALA A 24 -0.92 -0.97 9.04
N GLY A 25 -0.76 -0.74 7.73
CA GLY A 25 -1.71 -1.22 6.72
C GLY A 25 -1.87 -2.74 6.68
N PHE A 26 -0.77 -3.49 6.80
CA PHE A 26 -0.80 -4.95 6.76
C PHE A 26 -1.61 -5.58 7.91
N PRO A 27 -1.28 -5.35 9.21
CA PRO A 27 -2.02 -5.94 10.30
C PRO A 27 -3.47 -5.44 10.36
N LEU A 28 -3.72 -4.15 10.09
CA LEU A 28 -5.09 -3.61 10.06
C LEU A 28 -5.95 -4.27 8.98
N GLY A 29 -5.39 -4.52 7.79
CA GLY A 29 -6.08 -5.23 6.71
C GLY A 29 -6.48 -6.65 7.13
N LEU A 30 -5.57 -7.40 7.76
CA LEU A 30 -5.87 -8.73 8.28
C LEU A 30 -6.92 -8.70 9.40
N THR A 31 -6.86 -7.71 10.30
CA THR A 31 -7.88 -7.54 11.36
C THR A 31 -9.26 -7.30 10.77
N VAL A 32 -9.40 -6.44 9.76
CA VAL A 32 -10.70 -6.18 9.10
C VAL A 32 -11.25 -7.44 8.46
N ILE A 33 -10.42 -8.26 7.80
CA ILE A 33 -10.84 -9.55 7.24
C ILE A 33 -11.32 -10.49 8.34
N ALA A 34 -10.57 -10.59 9.44
CA ALA A 34 -10.95 -11.43 10.57
C ALA A 34 -12.28 -11.00 11.21
N TRP A 35 -12.55 -9.70 11.31
CA TRP A 35 -13.81 -9.18 11.84
C TRP A 35 -15.01 -9.39 10.91
N ARG A 36 -14.79 -9.41 9.59
CA ARG A 36 -15.88 -9.54 8.59
C ARG A 36 -16.15 -10.97 8.15
N THR A 37 -15.33 -11.93 8.57
CA THR A 37 -15.50 -13.33 8.19
C THR A 37 -16.09 -14.13 9.35
N PRO A 38 -17.09 -15.00 9.11
CA PRO A 38 -17.80 -15.73 10.16
C PRO A 38 -16.99 -16.89 10.77
N THR A 39 -15.95 -17.38 10.09
CA THR A 39 -15.16 -18.54 10.54
C THR A 39 -13.67 -18.36 10.30
N PRO A 40 -12.81 -18.98 11.13
CA PRO A 40 -11.36 -18.93 10.95
C PRO A 40 -10.90 -19.45 9.58
N ALA A 41 -11.51 -20.55 9.09
CA ALA A 41 -11.18 -21.11 7.78
C ALA A 41 -11.47 -20.12 6.64
N ARG A 42 -12.59 -19.38 6.71
CA ARG A 42 -12.92 -18.36 5.71
C ARG A 42 -12.00 -17.14 5.81
N SER A 43 -11.65 -16.71 7.02
CA SER A 43 -10.66 -15.65 7.24
C SER A 43 -9.32 -15.98 6.60
N ALA A 44 -8.82 -17.21 6.81
CA ALA A 44 -7.57 -17.69 6.24
C ALA A 44 -7.61 -17.74 4.70
N ALA A 45 -8.70 -18.25 4.11
CA ALA A 45 -8.86 -18.31 2.66
C ALA A 45 -8.90 -16.91 2.02
N VAL A 46 -9.67 -15.98 2.59
CA VAL A 46 -9.78 -14.59 2.08
C VAL A 46 -8.46 -13.83 2.26
N SER A 47 -7.80 -13.99 3.41
CA SER A 47 -6.49 -13.40 3.66
C SER A 47 -5.46 -13.94 2.68
N GLY A 48 -5.41 -15.26 2.46
CA GLY A 48 -4.50 -15.90 1.51
C GLY A 48 -4.71 -15.41 0.08
N PHE A 49 -5.96 -15.26 -0.36
CA PHE A 49 -6.26 -14.69 -1.67
C PHE A 49 -5.80 -13.23 -1.78
N GLY A 50 -6.07 -12.41 -0.77
CA GLY A 50 -5.61 -11.01 -0.71
C GLY A 50 -4.09 -10.89 -0.73
N LEU A 51 -3.39 -11.74 0.02
CA LEU A 51 -1.93 -11.83 0.00
C LEU A 51 -1.41 -12.27 -1.36
N GLY A 52 -2.05 -13.24 -2.02
CA GLY A 52 -1.68 -13.68 -3.37
C GLY A 52 -1.71 -12.52 -4.38
N ILE A 53 -2.79 -11.73 -4.38
CA ILE A 53 -2.89 -10.53 -5.22
C ILE A 53 -1.81 -9.50 -4.83
N GLY A 54 -1.61 -9.26 -3.53
CA GLY A 54 -0.63 -8.32 -3.03
C GLY A 54 0.80 -8.68 -3.44
N TYR A 55 1.18 -9.96 -3.32
CA TYR A 55 2.48 -10.47 -3.72
C TYR A 55 2.68 -10.47 -5.24
N PHE A 56 1.64 -10.78 -6.01
CA PHE A 56 1.70 -10.64 -7.47
C PHE A 56 1.97 -9.18 -7.87
N ALA A 57 1.23 -8.23 -7.29
CA ALA A 57 1.46 -6.80 -7.49
C ALA A 57 2.86 -6.37 -7.05
N ALA A 58 3.35 -6.85 -5.91
CA ALA A 58 4.70 -6.58 -5.43
C ALA A 58 5.79 -7.14 -6.37
N GLY A 59 5.54 -8.29 -7.00
CA GLY A 59 6.45 -8.88 -7.98
C GLY A 59 6.57 -8.07 -9.27
N ILE A 60 5.44 -7.57 -9.79
CA ILE A 60 5.43 -6.78 -11.04
C ILE A 60 5.76 -5.29 -10.82
N GLY A 61 5.57 -4.79 -9.59
CA GLY A 61 5.73 -3.38 -9.24
C GLY A 61 7.07 -2.79 -9.68
N PRO A 62 8.23 -3.39 -9.34
CA PRO A 62 9.54 -2.89 -9.74
C PRO A 62 9.73 -2.81 -11.26
N LEU A 63 9.18 -3.77 -12.01
CA LEU A 63 9.27 -3.77 -13.48
C LEU A 63 8.47 -2.60 -14.08
N VAL A 64 7.24 -2.40 -13.62
CA VAL A 64 6.40 -1.27 -14.06
C VAL A 64 7.04 0.06 -13.67
N MET A 65 7.55 0.18 -12.45
CA MET A 65 8.22 1.40 -12.00
C MET A 65 9.49 1.69 -12.80
N GLY A 66 10.32 0.68 -13.07
CA GLY A 66 11.50 0.81 -13.91
C GLY A 66 11.14 1.32 -15.30
N LEU A 67 10.15 0.71 -15.95
CA LEU A 67 9.69 1.14 -17.27
C LEU A 67 9.18 2.58 -17.29
N LEU A 68 8.39 2.99 -16.29
CA LEU A 68 7.89 4.36 -16.20
C LEU A 68 9.03 5.37 -16.01
N ILE A 69 10.03 5.01 -15.19
CA ILE A 69 11.21 5.84 -14.94
C ILE A 69 12.06 5.96 -16.21
N ASP A 70 12.26 4.87 -16.95
CA ASP A 70 13.06 4.87 -18.17
C ASP A 70 12.41 5.70 -19.30
N LEU A 71 11.07 5.67 -19.41
CA LEU A 71 10.34 6.35 -20.47
C LEU A 71 10.01 7.82 -20.17
N GLY A 72 9.82 8.18 -18.89
CA GLY A 72 9.30 9.50 -18.52
C GLY A 72 9.85 10.07 -17.21
N GLY A 73 10.89 9.45 -16.64
CA GLY A 73 11.46 9.83 -15.36
C GLY A 73 10.56 9.52 -14.16
N PHE A 74 10.86 10.13 -13.02
CA PHE A 74 10.11 9.91 -11.78
C PHE A 74 8.63 10.37 -11.78
N PRO A 75 8.22 11.45 -12.47
CA PRO A 75 6.82 11.92 -12.39
C PRO A 75 5.76 10.86 -12.68
N PRO A 76 5.79 10.08 -13.78
CA PRO A 76 4.79 9.04 -14.03
C PRO A 76 4.77 7.94 -12.97
N ALA A 77 5.94 7.55 -12.43
CA ALA A 77 6.02 6.58 -11.34
C ALA A 77 5.39 7.12 -10.04
N ILE A 78 5.62 8.41 -9.73
CA ILE A 78 5.00 9.07 -8.57
C ILE A 78 3.48 9.18 -8.75
N VAL A 79 3.00 9.53 -9.95
CA VAL A 79 1.56 9.56 -10.25
C VAL A 79 0.91 8.20 -10.05
N LEU A 80 1.56 7.12 -10.48
CA LEU A 80 1.08 5.76 -10.24
C LEU A 80 0.98 5.45 -8.74
N LEU A 81 2.00 5.79 -7.94
CA LEU A 81 1.99 5.59 -6.49
C LEU A 81 0.86 6.38 -5.81
N VAL A 82 0.67 7.65 -6.18
CA VAL A 82 -0.40 8.49 -5.63
C VAL A 82 -1.78 7.97 -6.05
N ALA A 83 -1.94 7.52 -7.29
CA ALA A 83 -3.18 6.90 -7.75
C ALA A 83 -3.51 5.61 -6.99
N ALA A 84 -2.50 4.76 -6.75
CA ALA A 84 -2.65 3.54 -5.95
C ALA A 84 -3.03 3.86 -4.49
N ALA A 85 -2.39 4.87 -3.89
CA ALA A 85 -2.74 5.33 -2.54
C ALA A 85 -4.18 5.89 -2.48
N GLY A 86 -4.60 6.65 -3.49
CA GLY A 86 -5.97 7.14 -3.62
C GLY A 86 -7.00 6.00 -3.76
N LEU A 87 -6.69 4.98 -4.57
CA LEU A 87 -7.52 3.79 -4.70
C LEU A 87 -7.65 3.03 -3.39
N GLN A 88 -6.54 2.85 -2.66
CA GLN A 88 -6.53 2.22 -1.33
C GLN A 88 -7.40 3.02 -0.35
N ALA A 89 -7.25 4.34 -0.29
CA ALA A 89 -8.06 5.20 0.58
C ALA A 89 -9.56 5.10 0.26
N ALA A 90 -9.93 5.12 -1.03
CA ALA A 90 -11.31 4.97 -1.47
C ALA A 90 -11.89 3.58 -1.11
N ALA A 91 -11.09 2.52 -1.23
CA ALA A 91 -11.50 1.18 -0.83
C ALA A 91 -11.75 1.08 0.69
N VAL A 92 -10.85 1.64 1.50
CA VAL A 92 -11.00 1.70 2.97
C VAL A 92 -12.24 2.50 3.35
N TRP A 93 -12.48 3.65 2.72
CA TRP A 93 -13.65 4.46 2.98
C TRP A 93 -14.96 3.71 2.67
N ARG A 94 -15.04 3.04 1.51
CA ARG A 94 -16.20 2.20 1.15
C ARG A 94 -16.42 1.02 2.09
N ILE A 95 -15.35 0.44 2.62
CA ILE A 95 -15.43 -0.60 3.64
C ILE A 95 -16.05 0.00 4.90
N GLY A 96 -15.57 1.14 5.38
CA GLY A 96 -16.05 1.79 6.60
C GLY A 96 -17.47 2.35 6.54
N ASP A 97 -17.97 2.72 5.35
CA ASP A 97 -19.31 3.30 5.17
C ASP A 97 -20.44 2.26 5.30
N ARG A 98 -20.11 0.97 5.14
CA ARG A 98 -21.05 -0.13 5.40
C ARG A 98 -21.14 -0.39 6.90
N ARG A 99 -21.94 0.44 7.58
CA ARG A 99 -22.41 0.19 8.94
C ARG A 99 -23.62 -0.75 8.85
N GLU A 100 -23.35 -2.04 8.95
CA GLU A 100 -24.35 -3.10 9.17
C GLU A 100 -24.34 -3.56 10.62
#